data_AF-A0A6A1UHC6-F1
#
_entry.id   AF-A0A6A1UHC6-F1
#
_cell.length_a   1.000
_cell.length_b   1.000
_cell.length_c   1.000
_cell.angle_alpha   90.00
_cell.angle_beta   90.00
_cell.angle_gamma   90.00
#
_symmetry.space_group_name_H-M   'P 1'
#
loop_
_entity.id
_entity.type
_entity.pdbx_description
1 polymer ?
#
loop_
_entity_poly.entity_id
_entity_poly.type
_entity_poly.pdbx_seq_one_letter_code
_entity_poly.pdbx_strand_id
1 'polypeptide(L)'
;MGSSQVARIVSLLLLLVQLSFVNLCLGSRKLNSLYQPPPMSLTYHNGALLEGDLPVSILWYGDFSPAQKSVVSDFLVSLNPGKDQEPSVSLWWSTIQTYMKKAGKKETRAVLSHQTSDKNCSFGKILKKPHISQLALMANSKPGGLTLVLTAKDVAVEGFCMSSCGFHSSDNKLKSAFIWVGNSETQCPGQCAWPFHQPIYGPQTTPLVAPNGDVGLDGMS
;
A
#
# COMPACT_ATOMS: atom_id res chain seq x y z
N MET A 1 -65.11 28.10 -0.90
CA MET A 1 -64.13 28.07 0.21
C MET A 1 -63.37 26.73 0.37
N GLY A 2 -63.70 25.65 -0.34
CA GLY A 2 -63.03 24.34 -0.19
C GLY A 2 -61.71 24.17 -0.97
N SER A 3 -61.55 24.79 -2.14
CA SER A 3 -60.39 24.54 -3.03
C SER A 3 -59.06 25.06 -2.46
N SER A 4 -59.07 26.18 -1.72
CA SER A 4 -57.86 26.77 -1.15
C SER A 4 -57.34 26.00 0.07
N GLN A 5 -58.22 25.32 0.81
CA GLN A 5 -57.86 24.47 1.95
C GLN A 5 -57.15 23.19 1.47
N VAL A 6 -57.70 22.55 0.44
CA VAL A 6 -57.12 21.33 -0.15
C VAL A 6 -55.73 21.61 -0.75
N ALA A 7 -55.56 22.73 -1.47
CA ALA A 7 -54.26 23.11 -2.03
C ALA A 7 -53.18 23.34 -0.94
N ARG A 8 -53.54 23.93 0.20
CA ARG A 8 -52.62 24.11 1.33
C ARG A 8 -52.21 22.79 1.96
N ILE A 9 -53.15 21.86 2.13
CA ILE A 9 -52.88 20.52 2.68
C ILE A 9 -51.94 19.72 1.76
N VAL A 10 -52.19 19.75 0.45
CA VAL A 10 -51.33 19.08 -0.54
C VAL A 10 -49.92 19.69 -0.55
N SER A 11 -49.81 21.01 -0.48
CA SER A 11 -48.50 21.68 -0.43
C SER A 11 -47.72 21.37 0.85
N LEU A 12 -48.41 21.25 1.99
CA LEU A 12 -47.82 20.83 3.27
C LEU A 12 -47.35 19.37 3.24
N LEU A 13 -48.13 18.47 2.64
CA LEU A 13 -47.75 17.07 2.46
C LEU A 13 -46.53 16.93 1.54
N LEU A 14 -46.48 17.66 0.43
CA LEU A 14 -45.30 17.68 -0.45
C LEU A 14 -44.05 18.20 0.27
N LEU A 15 -44.18 19.26 1.08
CA LEU A 15 -43.07 19.80 1.86
C LEU A 15 -42.55 18.76 2.88
N LEU A 16 -43.46 18.08 3.59
CA LEU A 16 -43.12 17.01 4.54
C LEU A 16 -42.42 15.83 3.86
N VAL A 17 -42.89 15.43 2.67
CA VAL A 17 -42.25 14.37 1.87
C VAL A 17 -40.85 14.79 1.43
N GLN A 18 -40.66 16.03 0.95
CA GLN A 18 -39.33 16.51 0.56
C GLN A 18 -38.36 16.56 1.76
N LEU A 19 -38.82 17.03 2.93
CA LEU A 19 -38.04 17.03 4.18
C LEU A 19 -37.63 15.62 4.62
N SER A 20 -38.47 14.60 4.38
CA SER A 20 -38.16 13.21 4.72
C SER A 20 -37.06 12.61 3.83
N PHE A 21 -36.95 13.02 2.56
CA PHE A 21 -35.89 12.57 1.66
C PHE A 21 -34.53 13.22 1.95
N VAL A 22 -34.48 14.45 2.51
CA VAL A 22 -33.20 15.10 2.87
C VAL A 22 -32.47 14.34 3.98
N ASN A 23 -33.21 13.74 4.92
CA ASN A 23 -32.63 12.94 6.01
C ASN A 23 -32.00 11.62 5.54
N LEU A 24 -32.43 11.07 4.39
CA LEU A 24 -31.87 9.84 3.83
C LEU A 24 -30.50 10.06 3.17
N CYS A 25 -30.20 11.25 2.67
CA CYS A 25 -28.94 11.54 1.97
C CYS A 25 -27.81 12.04 2.90
N LEU A 26 -28.13 12.50 4.11
CA LEU A 26 -27.14 12.99 5.09
C LEU A 26 -26.62 11.91 6.06
N GLY A 27 -27.09 10.66 5.91
CA GLY A 27 -26.63 9.51 6.68
C GLY A 27 -25.24 9.02 6.27
N SER A 28 -24.22 9.87 6.31
CA SER A 28 -22.84 9.38 6.37
C SER A 28 -22.71 8.57 7.66
N ARG A 29 -22.62 7.24 7.54
CA ARG A 29 -22.36 6.36 8.69
C ARG A 29 -20.96 6.66 9.22
N LYS A 30 -20.84 7.65 10.12
CA LYS A 30 -19.66 7.78 10.97
C LYS A 30 -19.62 6.55 11.87
N LEU A 31 -18.76 5.60 11.53
CA LEU A 31 -18.38 4.53 12.45
C LEU A 31 -17.62 5.21 13.61
N ASN A 32 -18.36 5.62 14.64
CA ASN A 32 -17.78 6.08 15.88
C ASN A 32 -17.12 4.87 16.54
N SER A 33 -15.80 4.73 16.36
CA SER A 33 -15.02 3.79 17.13
C SER A 33 -14.96 4.28 18.58
N LEU A 34 -15.59 3.55 19.50
CA LEU A 34 -15.45 3.76 20.95
C LEU A 34 -14.06 3.33 21.47
N TYR A 35 -13.25 2.71 20.61
CA TYR A 35 -11.91 2.29 20.96
C TYR A 35 -10.99 3.51 21.06
N GLN A 36 -10.59 3.83 22.29
CA GLN A 36 -9.48 4.73 22.57
C GLN A 36 -8.20 3.88 22.54
N PRO A 37 -7.37 3.96 21.48
CA PRO A 37 -6.12 3.21 21.46
C PRO A 37 -5.27 3.65 22.66
N PRO A 38 -4.66 2.71 23.40
CA PRO A 38 -3.76 3.06 24.49
C PRO A 38 -2.62 3.93 23.94
N PRO A 39 -2.05 4.82 24.77
CA PRO A 39 -0.93 5.65 24.36
C PRO A 39 0.19 4.78 23.80
N MET A 40 0.58 5.07 22.56
CA MET A 40 1.52 4.25 21.80
C MET A 40 2.85 4.08 22.57
N SER A 41 3.14 2.84 22.97
CA SER A 41 4.35 2.43 23.71
C SER A 41 5.30 1.65 22.81
N LEU A 42 5.96 2.34 21.87
CA LEU A 42 7.07 1.78 21.11
C LEU A 42 8.38 2.42 21.60
N THR A 43 9.29 1.60 22.12
CA THR A 43 10.62 2.05 22.58
C THR A 43 11.59 1.98 21.42
N TYR A 44 12.28 3.07 21.14
CA TYR A 44 13.36 3.07 20.15
C TYR A 44 14.67 2.57 20.79
N HIS A 45 15.29 1.58 20.16
CA HIS A 45 16.50 0.92 20.66
C HIS A 45 17.79 1.43 19.98
N ASN A 46 17.81 2.68 19.51
CA ASN A 46 18.99 3.35 18.93
C ASN A 46 19.58 2.69 17.66
N GLY A 47 18.83 1.82 16.98
CA GLY A 47 19.23 1.24 15.69
C GLY A 47 19.13 2.24 14.53
N ALA A 48 19.85 2.02 13.43
CA ALA A 48 19.77 2.90 12.26
C ALA A 48 18.32 3.00 11.71
N LEU A 49 17.88 4.21 11.37
CA LEU A 49 16.57 4.49 10.77
C LEU A 49 16.73 5.24 9.46
N LEU A 50 15.86 4.96 8.50
CA LEU A 50 15.77 5.70 7.24
C LEU A 50 14.99 6.99 7.52
N GLU A 51 15.66 8.14 7.46
CA GLU A 51 15.10 9.45 7.84
C GLU A 51 15.34 10.52 6.78
N GLY A 52 14.51 11.56 6.76
CA GLY A 52 14.58 12.64 5.76
C GLY A 52 14.01 12.24 4.40
N ASP A 53 14.45 12.91 3.34
CA ASP A 53 14.10 12.57 1.98
C ASP A 53 14.82 11.28 1.57
N LEU A 54 14.10 10.17 1.63
CA LEU A 54 14.59 8.83 1.31
C LEU A 54 14.42 8.57 -0.19
N PRO A 55 15.52 8.53 -0.98
CA PRO A 55 15.42 8.19 -2.39
C PRO A 55 15.10 6.70 -2.54
N VAL A 56 13.96 6.39 -3.14
CA VAL A 56 13.51 5.03 -3.45
C VAL A 56 13.76 4.75 -4.93
N SER A 57 14.57 3.75 -5.25
CA SER A 57 14.83 3.29 -6.61
C SER A 57 14.16 1.93 -6.83
N ILE A 58 13.44 1.75 -7.93
CA ILE A 58 12.71 0.51 -8.21
C ILE A 58 13.40 -0.25 -9.34
N LEU A 59 13.60 -1.56 -9.14
CA LEU A 59 13.96 -2.49 -10.20
C LEU A 59 12.76 -3.41 -10.47
N TRP A 60 12.20 -3.30 -11.68
CA TRP A 60 11.14 -4.15 -12.20
C TRP A 60 11.74 -5.34 -12.96
N TYR A 61 11.68 -6.53 -12.37
CA TYR A 61 12.26 -7.74 -12.96
C TYR A 61 11.16 -8.67 -13.50
N GLY A 62 11.12 -8.87 -14.82
CA GLY A 62 10.08 -9.62 -15.53
C GLY A 62 9.00 -8.74 -16.19
N ASP A 63 7.87 -9.35 -16.54
CA ASP A 63 6.88 -8.72 -17.43
C ASP A 63 5.82 -7.89 -16.69
N PHE A 64 6.24 -6.75 -16.13
CA PHE A 64 5.31 -5.75 -15.57
C PHE A 64 4.68 -4.87 -16.64
N SER A 65 3.36 -4.75 -16.63
CA SER A 65 2.65 -3.78 -17.47
C SER A 65 2.84 -2.34 -16.95
N PRO A 66 2.66 -1.31 -17.81
CA PRO A 66 2.68 0.08 -17.36
C PRO A 66 1.67 0.38 -16.24
N ALA A 67 0.47 -0.23 -16.30
CA ALA A 67 -0.54 -0.08 -15.26
C ALA A 67 -0.07 -0.63 -13.92
N GLN A 68 0.55 -1.82 -13.91
CA GLN A 68 1.10 -2.43 -12.70
C GLN A 68 2.23 -1.58 -12.07
N LYS A 69 3.09 -0.99 -12.91
CA LYS A 69 4.14 -0.08 -12.44
C LYS A 69 3.57 1.21 -11.84
N SER A 70 2.48 1.73 -12.43
CA SER A 70 1.79 2.92 -11.91
C SER A 70 1.25 2.65 -10.52
N VAL A 71 0.53 1.54 -10.31
CA VAL A 71 -0.05 1.17 -9.01
C VAL A 71 0.96 1.27 -7.88
N VAL A 72 2.12 0.64 -8.03
CA VAL A 72 3.17 0.66 -6.99
C VAL A 72 3.85 2.03 -6.87
N SER A 73 4.06 2.73 -7.99
CA SER A 73 4.64 4.09 -7.95
C SER A 73 3.70 5.07 -7.25
N ASP A 74 2.41 4.99 -7.54
CA ASP A 74 1.35 5.80 -6.95
C ASP A 74 1.20 5.49 -5.46
N PHE A 75 1.29 4.21 -5.07
CA PHE A 75 1.35 3.81 -3.66
C PHE A 75 2.52 4.47 -2.93
N LEU A 76 3.74 4.40 -3.47
CA LEU A 76 4.91 5.04 -2.85
C LEU A 76 4.76 6.55 -2.72
N VAL A 77 4.15 7.22 -3.71
CA VAL A 77 3.86 8.65 -3.65
C VAL A 77 2.82 8.95 -2.57
N SER A 78 1.80 8.11 -2.44
CA SER A 78 0.70 8.27 -1.47
C SER A 78 1.12 8.15 0.01
N LEU A 79 2.32 7.64 0.29
CA LEU A 79 2.92 7.65 1.64
C LEU A 79 3.21 9.09 2.13
N ASN A 80 3.44 10.02 1.21
CA ASN A 80 3.76 11.41 1.56
C ASN A 80 2.50 12.23 1.78
N PRO A 81 2.55 13.28 2.64
CA PRO A 81 1.41 14.16 2.87
C PRO A 81 0.89 14.80 1.57
N GLY A 82 -0.41 14.60 1.30
CA GLY A 82 -1.15 15.15 0.15
C GLY A 82 -2.43 15.89 0.57
N LYS A 83 -3.18 16.38 -0.42
CA LYS A 83 -4.52 17.00 -0.21
C LYS A 83 -5.64 15.95 -0.32
N ASP A 84 -5.39 14.76 0.20
CA ASP A 84 -6.30 13.63 0.03
C ASP A 84 -7.45 13.69 1.04
N GLN A 85 -8.62 13.20 0.64
CA GLN A 85 -9.75 13.03 1.56
C GLN A 85 -9.46 11.88 2.51
N GLU A 86 -9.91 12.00 3.76
CA GLU A 86 -9.77 10.92 4.74
C GLU A 86 -10.81 9.81 4.50
N PRO A 87 -10.43 8.53 4.65
CA PRO A 87 -9.10 8.03 5.04
C PRO A 87 -8.10 8.01 3.85
N SER A 88 -6.82 8.26 4.13
CA SER A 88 -5.74 8.22 3.12
C SER A 88 -4.51 7.43 3.59
N VAL A 89 -3.69 6.97 2.63
CA VAL A 89 -2.43 6.27 2.90
C VAL A 89 -1.47 7.17 3.67
N SER A 90 -1.39 8.46 3.33
CA SER A 90 -0.54 9.43 4.03
C SER A 90 -0.96 9.63 5.50
N LEU A 91 -2.28 9.59 5.78
CA LEU A 91 -2.78 9.66 7.15
C LEU A 91 -2.38 8.43 7.94
N TRP A 92 -2.53 7.23 7.37
CA TRP A 92 -2.05 6.00 8.00
C TRP A 92 -0.52 6.06 8.25
N TRP A 93 0.25 6.49 7.25
CA TRP A 93 1.71 6.63 7.32
C TRP A 93 2.17 7.68 8.36
N SER A 94 1.32 8.65 8.72
CA SER A 94 1.62 9.62 9.79
C SER A 94 1.87 8.97 11.16
N THR A 95 1.37 7.74 11.35
CA THR A 95 1.67 6.91 12.53
C THR A 95 3.17 6.59 12.59
N ILE A 96 3.80 6.26 11.45
CA ILE A 96 5.24 6.01 11.35
C ILE A 96 6.03 7.28 11.66
N GLN A 97 5.58 8.43 11.17
CA GLN A 97 6.21 9.72 11.48
C GLN A 97 6.17 10.05 12.98
N THR A 98 5.12 9.61 13.68
CA THR A 98 5.03 9.76 15.14
C THR A 98 6.10 8.94 15.86
N TYR A 99 6.42 7.73 15.38
CA TYR A 99 7.54 6.95 15.91
C TYR A 99 8.90 7.60 15.63
N MET A 100 9.10 8.14 14.42
CA MET A 100 10.32 8.88 14.07
C MET A 100 10.56 10.08 15.00
N LYS A 101 9.51 10.87 15.27
CA LYS A 101 9.56 11.98 16.22
C LYS A 101 9.92 11.55 17.64
N LYS A 102 9.29 10.47 18.15
CA LYS A 102 9.59 9.93 19.48
C LYS A 102 11.03 9.42 19.58
N ALA A 103 11.60 8.92 18.49
CA ALA A 103 12.99 8.52 18.39
C ALA A 103 13.97 9.70 18.25
N GLY A 104 13.50 10.95 18.21
CA GLY A 104 14.33 12.14 17.97
C GLY A 104 14.92 12.19 16.56
N LYS A 105 14.27 11.53 15.59
CA LYS A 105 14.69 11.45 14.19
C LYS A 105 13.85 12.35 13.29
N LYS A 106 14.38 12.64 12.10
CA LYS A 106 13.62 13.36 11.08
C LYS A 106 12.50 12.48 10.54
N GLU A 107 11.39 13.11 10.16
CA GLU A 107 10.34 12.43 9.40
C GLU A 107 10.89 11.89 8.08
N THR A 108 10.33 10.77 7.61
CA THR A 108 10.77 10.10 6.39
C THR A 108 9.83 10.43 5.25
N ARG A 109 10.34 11.02 4.17
CA ARG A 109 9.61 11.26 2.93
C ARG A 109 10.14 10.33 1.85
N ALA A 110 9.27 9.48 1.30
CA ALA A 110 9.65 8.59 0.21
C ALA A 110 9.73 9.40 -1.09
N VAL A 111 10.90 9.49 -1.70
CA VAL A 111 11.12 10.21 -2.95
C VAL A 111 11.49 9.22 -4.04
N LEU A 112 10.59 9.01 -4.99
CA LEU A 112 10.86 8.16 -6.13
C LEU A 112 12.03 8.74 -6.96
N SER A 113 13.14 8.01 -7.06
CA SER A 113 14.38 8.50 -7.66
C SER A 113 14.64 7.90 -9.05
N HIS A 114 14.78 6.58 -9.14
CA HIS A 114 15.09 5.88 -10.39
C HIS A 114 14.20 4.66 -10.55
N GLN A 115 13.85 4.33 -11.80
CA GLN A 115 13.14 3.12 -12.13
C GLN A 115 13.84 2.42 -13.28
N THR A 116 14.21 1.16 -13.08
CA THR A 116 14.90 0.33 -14.07
C THR A 116 14.05 -0.89 -14.34
N SER A 117 13.91 -1.27 -15.61
CA SER A 117 13.18 -2.48 -15.99
C SER A 117 14.11 -3.49 -16.63
N ASP A 118 14.07 -4.71 -16.13
CA ASP A 118 14.72 -5.88 -16.71
C ASP A 118 13.66 -6.88 -17.16
N LYS A 119 13.04 -6.59 -18.31
CA LYS A 119 11.99 -7.43 -18.90
C LYS A 119 12.55 -8.73 -19.48
N ASN A 120 13.82 -8.75 -19.85
CA ASN A 120 14.47 -9.93 -20.43
C ASN A 120 14.92 -10.93 -19.37
N CYS A 121 14.76 -10.59 -18.08
CA CYS A 121 15.19 -11.39 -16.95
C CYS A 121 16.67 -11.80 -17.08
N SER A 122 17.59 -10.85 -16.91
CA SER A 122 19.03 -11.06 -17.14
C SER A 122 19.68 -12.20 -16.33
N PHE A 123 19.08 -12.59 -15.19
CA PHE A 123 19.46 -13.74 -14.35
C PHE A 123 18.57 -14.98 -14.56
N GLY A 124 17.75 -14.99 -15.61
CA GLY A 124 16.73 -16.00 -15.86
C GLY A 124 15.46 -15.81 -15.00
N LYS A 125 14.48 -16.69 -15.19
CA LYS A 125 13.18 -16.63 -14.51
C LYS A 125 13.12 -17.40 -13.18
N ILE A 126 14.23 -18.01 -12.77
CA ILE A 126 14.35 -18.74 -11.49
C ILE A 126 15.49 -18.10 -10.72
N LEU A 127 15.15 -17.39 -9.64
CA LEU A 127 16.09 -16.63 -8.84
C LEU A 127 16.32 -17.26 -7.47
N LYS A 128 17.50 -16.98 -6.93
CA LYS A 128 17.86 -17.26 -5.53
C LYS A 128 18.10 -15.94 -4.81
N LYS A 129 18.10 -15.96 -3.47
CA LYS A 129 18.38 -14.75 -2.65
C LYS A 129 19.63 -13.97 -3.08
N PRO A 130 20.77 -14.61 -3.43
CA PRO A 130 21.94 -13.86 -3.93
C PRO A 130 21.69 -13.10 -5.23
N HIS A 131 20.87 -13.62 -6.14
CA HIS A 131 20.50 -12.91 -7.37
C HIS A 131 19.69 -11.64 -7.04
N ILE A 132 18.78 -11.71 -6.06
CA ILE A 132 18.02 -10.53 -5.60
C ILE A 132 18.97 -9.45 -5.04
N SER A 133 19.96 -9.83 -4.24
CA SER A 133 20.97 -8.88 -3.75
C SER A 133 21.76 -8.24 -4.89
N GLN A 134 22.11 -9.01 -5.94
CA GLN A 134 22.79 -8.48 -7.12
C GLN A 134 21.89 -7.52 -7.92
N LEU A 135 20.61 -7.88 -8.12
CA LEU A 135 19.63 -7.00 -8.74
C LEU A 135 19.46 -5.69 -7.96
N ALA A 136 19.45 -5.75 -6.63
CA ALA A 136 19.37 -4.55 -5.80
C ALA A 136 20.53 -3.57 -6.05
N LEU A 137 21.73 -4.08 -6.32
CA LEU A 137 22.90 -3.28 -6.68
C LEU A 137 22.80 -2.70 -8.11
N MET A 138 22.16 -3.42 -9.04
CA MET A 138 21.96 -2.96 -10.42
C MET A 138 20.91 -1.85 -10.57
N ALA A 139 20.07 -1.63 -9.55
CA ALA A 139 19.08 -0.57 -9.55
C ALA A 139 19.69 0.84 -9.52
N ASN A 140 21.02 0.97 -9.38
CA ASN A 140 21.77 2.24 -9.37
C ASN A 140 21.21 3.24 -8.33
N SER A 141 20.88 2.76 -7.14
CA SER A 141 20.38 3.62 -6.07
C SER A 141 21.47 4.55 -5.53
N LYS A 142 21.06 5.75 -5.09
CA LYS A 142 21.94 6.72 -4.46
C LYS A 142 22.43 6.16 -3.10
N PRO A 143 23.66 6.48 -2.67
CA PRO A 143 24.09 6.20 -1.30
C PRO A 143 23.11 6.79 -0.28
N GLY A 144 22.74 6.02 0.76
CA GLY A 144 21.68 6.40 1.70
C GLY A 144 20.26 6.11 1.22
N GLY A 145 20.09 5.53 0.03
CA GLY A 145 18.80 5.21 -0.56
C GLY A 145 18.26 3.82 -0.25
N LEU A 146 17.00 3.63 -0.63
CA LEU A 146 16.30 2.36 -0.61
C LEU A 146 16.14 1.82 -2.04
N THR A 147 16.52 0.57 -2.27
CA THR A 147 16.18 -0.14 -3.50
C THR A 147 14.97 -1.05 -3.28
N LEU A 148 13.95 -0.95 -4.13
CA LEU A 148 12.83 -1.87 -4.18
C LEU A 148 12.98 -2.80 -5.39
N VAL A 149 13.25 -4.08 -5.17
CA VAL A 149 13.33 -5.10 -6.22
C VAL A 149 11.98 -5.81 -6.29
N LEU A 150 11.31 -5.72 -7.44
CA LEU A 150 9.99 -6.30 -7.64
C LEU A 150 10.07 -7.35 -8.75
N THR A 151 9.64 -8.56 -8.45
CA THR A 151 9.61 -9.65 -9.44
C THR A 151 8.18 -9.90 -9.93
N ALA A 152 8.00 -9.92 -11.24
CA ALA A 152 6.70 -10.14 -11.88
C ALA A 152 6.22 -11.58 -11.69
N LYS A 153 4.96 -11.83 -12.04
CA LYS A 153 4.29 -13.14 -11.87
C LYS A 153 4.89 -14.27 -12.71
N ASP A 154 5.72 -13.93 -13.70
CA ASP A 154 6.41 -14.88 -14.55
C ASP A 154 7.83 -15.23 -14.04
N VAL A 155 8.17 -14.83 -12.81
CA VAL A 155 9.48 -15.06 -12.17
C VAL A 155 9.29 -15.82 -10.86
N ALA A 156 9.99 -16.94 -10.71
CA ALA A 156 10.04 -17.74 -9.50
C ALA A 156 11.26 -17.38 -8.65
N VAL A 157 11.09 -17.24 -7.35
CA VAL A 157 12.18 -16.99 -6.39
C VAL A 157 12.18 -18.09 -5.34
N GLU A 158 13.34 -18.68 -5.07
CA GLU A 158 13.50 -19.74 -4.08
C GLU A 158 12.97 -19.33 -2.70
N GLY A 159 12.02 -20.12 -2.16
CA GLY A 159 11.42 -19.90 -0.85
C GLY A 159 10.28 -18.87 -0.81
N PHE A 160 9.95 -18.23 -1.94
CA PHE A 160 8.73 -17.45 -2.10
C PHE A 160 7.52 -18.35 -1.85
N CYS A 161 6.47 -17.84 -1.20
CA CYS A 161 5.25 -18.60 -0.90
C CYS A 161 5.39 -19.79 0.06
N MET A 162 6.57 -20.00 0.63
CA MET A 162 6.80 -21.04 1.63
C MET A 162 7.13 -20.44 3.00
N SER A 163 7.92 -19.37 2.98
CA SER A 163 8.46 -18.74 4.19
C SER A 163 8.12 -17.26 4.30
N SER A 164 7.95 -16.59 3.16
CA SER A 164 7.75 -15.15 3.07
C SER A 164 7.24 -14.75 1.68
N CYS A 165 6.62 -13.58 1.61
CA CYS A 165 6.19 -12.93 0.35
C CYS A 165 7.23 -11.92 -0.18
N GLY A 166 8.31 -11.74 0.57
CA GLY A 166 9.35 -10.76 0.35
C GLY A 166 10.40 -10.82 1.47
N PHE A 167 11.50 -10.12 1.31
CA PHE A 167 12.49 -9.93 2.38
C PHE A 167 13.23 -8.61 2.19
N HIS A 168 13.95 -8.18 3.22
CA HIS A 168 14.79 -6.99 3.15
C HIS A 168 16.21 -7.31 3.61
N SER A 169 17.18 -6.49 3.20
CA SER A 169 18.55 -6.53 3.69
C SER A 169 19.19 -5.15 3.56
N SER A 170 20.38 -4.98 4.12
CA SER A 170 21.13 -3.73 4.04
C SER A 170 22.61 -4.00 3.85
N ASP A 171 23.28 -3.04 3.22
CA ASP A 171 24.73 -3.00 3.08
C ASP A 171 25.25 -1.75 3.79
N ASN A 172 25.94 -1.98 4.92
CA ASN A 172 26.52 -0.92 5.73
C ASN A 172 27.67 -0.18 5.02
N LYS A 173 28.40 -0.84 4.11
CA LYS A 173 29.50 -0.21 3.35
C LYS A 173 28.95 0.77 2.32
N LEU A 174 27.89 0.37 1.62
CA LEU A 174 27.20 1.21 0.64
C LEU A 174 26.20 2.18 1.28
N LYS A 175 25.97 2.06 2.60
CA LYS A 175 24.92 2.76 3.34
C LYS A 175 23.58 2.68 2.63
N SER A 176 23.20 1.48 2.19
CA SER A 176 21.98 1.27 1.41
C SER A 176 21.15 0.14 2.01
N ALA A 177 19.84 0.20 1.79
CA ALA A 177 18.92 -0.88 2.12
C ALA A 177 18.20 -1.33 0.85
N PHE A 178 17.78 -2.59 0.81
CA PHE A 178 16.86 -3.04 -0.21
C PHE A 178 15.75 -3.90 0.35
N ILE A 179 14.62 -3.87 -0.33
CA ILE A 179 13.46 -4.70 -0.10
C ILE A 179 13.20 -5.45 -1.41
N TRP A 180 12.88 -6.73 -1.31
CA TRP A 180 12.32 -7.50 -2.40
C TRP A 180 10.92 -7.97 -2.06
N VAL A 181 10.02 -7.86 -3.04
CA VAL A 181 8.65 -8.39 -2.96
C VAL A 181 8.33 -9.13 -4.27
N GLY A 182 7.74 -10.32 -4.15
CA GLY A 182 7.33 -11.13 -5.29
C GLY A 182 5.85 -11.01 -5.61
N ASN A 183 5.48 -11.03 -6.89
CA ASN A 183 4.09 -11.12 -7.31
C ASN A 183 3.55 -12.54 -7.08
N SER A 184 2.56 -12.66 -6.21
CA SER A 184 1.99 -13.95 -5.79
C SER A 184 0.86 -14.47 -6.67
N GLU A 185 0.36 -13.68 -7.63
CA GLU A 185 -0.84 -13.96 -8.43
C GLU A 185 -0.88 -15.37 -9.00
N THR A 186 0.24 -15.86 -9.51
CA THR A 186 0.36 -17.17 -10.19
C THR A 186 0.91 -18.29 -9.30
N GLN A 187 1.59 -17.96 -8.21
CA GLN A 187 2.34 -18.94 -7.39
C GLN A 187 1.62 -19.27 -6.08
N CYS A 188 1.08 -18.28 -5.38
CA CYS A 188 0.45 -18.48 -4.07
C CYS A 188 -0.49 -17.32 -3.66
N PRO A 189 -1.49 -16.97 -4.47
CA PRO A 189 -2.34 -15.83 -4.15
C PRO A 189 -3.06 -16.02 -2.80
N GLY A 190 -3.38 -17.26 -2.41
CA GLY A 190 -3.95 -17.59 -1.09
C GLY A 190 -3.01 -17.50 0.12
N GLN A 191 -1.75 -17.10 -0.06
CA GLN A 191 -0.82 -16.83 1.05
C GLN A 191 -0.41 -15.36 1.12
N CYS A 192 -0.11 -14.76 -0.03
CA CYS A 192 0.52 -13.45 -0.12
C CYS A 192 -0.40 -12.35 -0.67
N ALA A 193 -1.65 -12.67 -1.02
CA ALA A 193 -2.64 -11.69 -1.49
C ALA A 193 -3.94 -11.72 -0.67
N TRP A 194 -3.92 -12.25 0.56
CA TRP A 194 -5.05 -12.10 1.48
C TRP A 194 -5.17 -10.61 1.91
N PRO A 195 -6.38 -10.02 1.99
CA PRO A 195 -7.71 -10.61 1.86
C PRO A 195 -8.31 -10.58 0.45
N PHE A 196 -7.52 -10.24 -0.57
CA PHE A 196 -7.96 -10.13 -1.98
C PHE A 196 -7.98 -11.45 -2.73
N HIS A 197 -7.48 -12.51 -2.10
CA HIS A 197 -7.63 -13.89 -2.54
C HIS A 197 -8.00 -14.80 -1.37
N GLN A 198 -8.66 -15.91 -1.67
CA GLN A 198 -9.09 -16.89 -0.67
C GLN A 198 -7.86 -17.51 0.01
N PRO A 199 -7.78 -17.49 1.35
CA PRO A 199 -6.62 -18.00 2.05
C PRO A 199 -6.62 -19.54 2.08
N ILE A 200 -5.43 -20.14 2.09
CA ILE A 200 -5.28 -21.61 2.20
C ILE A 200 -5.78 -22.13 3.56
N TYR A 201 -5.62 -21.33 4.62
CA TYR A 201 -6.05 -21.63 5.98
C TYR A 201 -6.78 -20.43 6.60
N GLY A 202 -7.67 -20.70 7.56
CA GLY A 202 -8.46 -19.66 8.22
C GLY A 202 -9.84 -19.44 7.57
N PRO A 203 -10.51 -18.31 7.89
CA PRO A 203 -11.87 -18.03 7.41
C PRO A 203 -11.98 -18.06 5.89
N GLN A 204 -12.83 -18.94 5.36
CA GLN A 204 -13.07 -19.13 3.93
C GLN A 204 -14.15 -18.17 3.40
N THR A 205 -14.14 -16.92 3.90
CA THR A 205 -15.06 -15.87 3.43
C THR A 205 -14.73 -15.50 1.99
N THR A 206 -15.74 -15.03 1.24
CA THR A 206 -15.52 -14.50 -0.11
C THR A 206 -14.42 -13.42 -0.09
N PRO A 207 -13.41 -13.52 -0.97
CA PRO A 207 -12.33 -12.54 -1.03
C PRO A 207 -12.85 -11.13 -1.26
N LEU A 208 -12.14 -10.15 -0.70
CA LEU A 208 -12.41 -8.75 -0.97
C LEU A 208 -11.94 -8.40 -2.39
N VAL A 209 -12.56 -7.37 -2.97
CA VAL A 209 -12.10 -6.84 -4.25
C VAL A 209 -10.82 -6.06 -4.02
N ALA A 210 -9.77 -6.43 -4.75
CA ALA A 210 -8.53 -5.69 -4.91
C ALA A 210 -8.82 -4.21 -5.22
N PRO A 211 -8.45 -3.24 -4.35
CA PRO A 211 -8.71 -1.81 -4.58
C PRO A 211 -8.19 -1.31 -5.93
N ASN A 212 -7.07 -1.86 -6.42
CA ASN A 212 -6.49 -1.50 -7.70
C ASN A 212 -6.95 -2.41 -8.87
N GLY A 213 -7.74 -3.45 -8.59
CA GLY A 213 -8.23 -4.42 -9.55
C GLY A 213 -7.25 -5.53 -9.96
N ASP A 214 -6.03 -5.54 -9.40
CA ASP A 214 -4.95 -6.50 -9.64
C ASP A 214 -4.49 -7.12 -8.31
N VAL A 215 -5.00 -8.32 -8.03
CA VAL A 215 -4.72 -9.10 -6.82
C VAL A 215 -3.22 -9.31 -6.58
N GLY A 216 -2.45 -9.48 -7.65
CA GLY A 216 -1.00 -9.67 -7.55
C GLY A 216 -0.29 -8.43 -7.06
N LEU A 217 -0.69 -7.26 -7.57
CA LEU A 217 -0.08 -5.98 -7.21
C LEU A 217 -0.55 -5.47 -5.85
N ASP A 218 -1.82 -5.67 -5.49
CA ASP A 218 -2.31 -5.38 -4.13
C ASP A 218 -1.61 -6.25 -3.06
N GLY A 219 -1.18 -7.47 -3.41
CA GLY A 219 -0.35 -8.30 -2.53
C GLY A 219 1.12 -7.84 -2.42
N MET A 220 1.55 -6.90 -3.27
CA MET A 220 2.91 -6.36 -3.29
C MET A 220 3.03 -4.96 -2.66
N SER A 221 1.93 -4.21 -2.63
CA SER A 221 1.83 -2.83 -2.11
C SER A 221 1.50 -2.78 -0.63
#